data_AF-A0A956N6D5-F1
#
_entry.id   AF-A0A956N6D5-F1
#
_cell.length_a   1.000
_cell.length_b   1.000
_cell.length_c   1.000
_cell.angle_alpha   90.00
_cell.angle_beta   90.00
_cell.angle_gamma   90.00
#
_symmetry.space_group_name_H-M   'P 1'
#
loop_
_entity.id
_entity.type
_entity.pdbx_description
1 polymer ?
#
loop_
_entity_poly.entity_id
_entity_poly.type
_entity_poly.pdbx_seq_one_letter_code
_entity_poly.pdbx_strand_id
1 'polypeptide(L)'
;MRIVILGQNRSGTTAIYSLLRDSWQAAGGDPVLQFEPPHGSAPVPPPDTDALVKVLFVPGRFAPIAYAGFERCLLVLRDPRDVLVSQLLYSLHNSVLARDAAKANAFLAALAGKEADPTGVPLVSLFRTLFALDPNIDWDRYLERVRYAAEWNDDGWFHVRYEEFVDGEREDLERQVGFRLLPEAVVDAGHQRVVRTKTHGLWRQWFTPEDVEFFDSTVRPYCERFGYDADAEPDEDPVIEASHATEYVRRLLTSR
;
A
#
# COMPACT_ATOMS: atom_id res chain seq x y z
N MET A 1 2.45 14.95 -21.97
CA MET A 1 1.65 14.39 -20.87
C MET A 1 2.54 14.06 -19.69
N ARG A 2 2.21 14.60 -18.50
CA ARG A 2 2.92 14.32 -17.26
C ARG A 2 1.96 13.73 -16.23
N ILE A 3 2.22 12.51 -15.80
CA ILE A 3 1.39 11.77 -14.85
C ILE A 3 2.17 11.59 -13.54
N VAL A 4 1.54 11.93 -12.41
CA VAL A 4 2.02 11.56 -11.08
C VAL A 4 1.04 10.60 -10.42
N ILE A 5 1.58 9.55 -9.80
CA ILE A 5 0.87 8.62 -8.95
C ILE A 5 1.32 8.88 -7.52
N LEU A 6 0.37 9.21 -6.65
CA LEU A 6 0.58 9.36 -5.21
C LEU A 6 -0.26 8.31 -4.48
N GLY A 7 0.26 7.74 -3.41
CA GLY A 7 -0.53 6.85 -2.57
C GLY A 7 0.24 6.33 -1.37
N GLN A 8 -0.45 5.63 -0.49
CA GLN A 8 0.17 5.02 0.68
C GLN A 8 1.13 3.92 0.26
N ASN A 9 2.13 3.63 1.09
CA ASN A 9 2.83 2.36 0.97
C ASN A 9 1.79 1.23 1.09
N ARG A 10 1.92 0.17 0.29
CA ARG A 10 0.98 -0.97 0.24
C ARG A 10 -0.42 -0.70 -0.33
N SER A 11 -0.71 0.48 -0.88
CA SER A 11 -2.00 0.72 -1.56
C SER A 11 -2.08 0.23 -3.01
N GLY A 12 -1.02 -0.41 -3.53
CA GLY A 12 -0.97 -0.89 -4.92
C GLY A 12 -0.31 0.07 -5.92
N THR A 13 0.26 1.18 -5.45
CA THR A 13 0.98 2.17 -6.28
C THR A 13 2.03 1.57 -7.22
N THR A 14 2.77 0.52 -6.80
CA THR A 14 3.73 -0.17 -7.68
C THR A 14 3.05 -0.87 -8.85
N ALA A 15 1.94 -1.59 -8.61
CA ALA A 15 1.24 -2.32 -9.66
C ALA A 15 0.60 -1.36 -10.68
N ILE A 16 -0.02 -0.28 -10.20
CA ILE A 16 -0.60 0.77 -11.06
C ILE A 16 0.50 1.47 -11.85
N TYR A 17 1.64 1.80 -11.24
CA TYR A 17 2.79 2.37 -11.95
C TYR A 17 3.28 1.46 -13.07
N SER A 18 3.49 0.17 -12.78
CA SER A 18 3.92 -0.81 -13.78
C SER A 18 2.91 -0.92 -14.93
N LEU A 19 1.61 -0.98 -14.62
CA LEU A 19 0.57 -1.03 -15.63
C LEU A 19 0.59 0.20 -16.53
N LEU A 20 0.62 1.41 -15.95
CA LEU A 20 0.63 2.65 -16.72
C LEU A 20 1.89 2.77 -17.59
N ARG A 21 3.06 2.40 -17.06
CA ARG A 21 4.32 2.35 -17.81
C ARG A 21 4.18 1.45 -19.04
N ASP A 22 3.80 0.19 -18.83
CA ASP A 22 3.79 -0.82 -19.89
C ASP A 22 2.72 -0.51 -20.94
N SER A 23 1.57 -0.02 -20.49
CA SER A 23 0.45 0.35 -21.37
C SER A 23 0.76 1.58 -22.22
N TRP A 24 1.41 2.59 -21.63
CA TRP A 24 1.82 3.78 -22.37
C TRP A 24 2.91 3.46 -23.40
N GLN A 25 3.88 2.61 -23.03
CA GLN A 25 4.90 2.12 -23.96
C GLN A 25 4.28 1.28 -25.10
N ALA A 26 3.31 0.41 -24.80
CA ALA A 26 2.57 -0.35 -25.81
C ALA A 26 1.77 0.54 -26.76
N ALA A 27 1.29 1.69 -26.29
CA ALA A 27 0.64 2.72 -27.10
C ALA A 27 1.61 3.59 -27.91
N GLY A 28 2.92 3.32 -27.85
CA GLY A 28 3.97 4.04 -28.59
C GLY A 28 4.52 5.27 -27.87
N GLY A 29 4.19 5.47 -26.59
CA GLY A 29 4.79 6.52 -25.77
C GLY A 29 6.17 6.14 -25.22
N ASP A 30 6.98 7.14 -24.91
CA ASP A 30 8.30 6.95 -24.29
C ASP A 30 8.49 7.96 -23.14
N PRO A 31 7.74 7.82 -22.03
CA PRO A 31 7.80 8.76 -20.93
C PRO A 31 9.09 8.60 -20.12
N VAL A 32 9.61 9.71 -19.59
CA VAL A 32 10.61 9.69 -18.53
C VAL A 32 10.02 9.04 -17.30
N LEU A 33 10.65 7.96 -16.85
CA LEU A 33 10.20 7.14 -15.74
C LEU A 33 10.91 7.53 -14.44
N GLN A 34 10.16 7.91 -13.41
CA GLN A 34 10.69 8.12 -12.06
C GLN A 34 9.93 7.29 -11.04
N PHE A 35 10.65 6.40 -10.34
CA PHE A 35 10.09 5.55 -9.30
C PHE A 35 10.61 5.99 -7.93
N GLU A 36 9.74 6.56 -7.10
CA GLU A 36 10.06 7.00 -5.73
C GLU A 36 11.35 7.85 -5.67
N PRO A 37 11.33 9.09 -6.24
CA PRO A 37 12.53 9.94 -6.28
C PRO A 37 13.15 10.09 -4.89
N PRO A 38 14.48 10.30 -4.76
CA PRO A 38 15.16 10.40 -3.47
C PRO A 38 14.61 11.47 -2.50
N HIS A 39 14.97 11.37 -1.22
CA HIS A 39 14.65 12.42 -0.26
C HIS A 39 15.33 13.75 -0.68
N GLY A 40 14.56 14.84 -0.72
CA GLY A 40 15.05 16.17 -1.07
C GLY A 40 14.99 16.53 -2.57
N SER A 41 14.72 15.58 -3.45
CA SER A 41 14.41 15.86 -4.86
C SER A 41 12.91 15.94 -5.07
N ALA A 42 12.41 17.09 -5.53
CA ALA A 42 11.03 17.21 -5.95
C ALA A 42 10.76 16.28 -7.15
N PRO A 43 9.54 15.73 -7.28
CA PRO A 43 9.14 14.96 -8.46
C PRO A 43 8.94 15.93 -9.64
N VAL A 44 10.02 16.49 -10.16
CA VAL A 44 9.97 17.45 -11.27
C VAL A 44 10.44 16.71 -12.51
N PRO A 45 9.54 16.32 -13.42
CA PRO A 45 9.98 15.87 -14.72
C PRO A 45 10.66 17.03 -15.46
N PRO A 46 11.63 16.76 -16.35
CA PRO A 46 12.18 17.78 -17.22
C PRO A 46 11.07 18.56 -17.95
N PRO A 47 11.27 19.87 -18.22
CA PRO A 47 10.34 20.62 -19.06
C PRO A 47 10.13 19.93 -20.41
N ASP A 48 8.91 19.99 -20.93
CA ASP A 48 8.54 19.51 -22.28
C ASP A 48 8.76 18.01 -22.55
N THR A 49 8.93 17.20 -21.51
CA THR A 49 8.99 15.73 -21.64
C THR A 49 7.74 15.07 -21.11
N ASP A 50 7.30 14.01 -21.80
CA ASP A 50 6.37 13.05 -21.22
C ASP A 50 7.00 12.39 -19.98
N ALA A 51 6.20 12.19 -18.93
CA ALA A 51 6.72 11.60 -17.70
C ALA A 51 5.67 10.80 -16.93
N LEU A 52 6.14 9.73 -16.28
CA LEU A 52 5.38 8.95 -15.32
C LEU A 52 6.18 8.87 -14.02
N VAL A 53 5.61 9.45 -12.95
CA VAL A 53 6.28 9.55 -11.66
C VAL A 53 5.46 8.87 -10.57
N LYS A 54 6.07 7.98 -9.80
CA LYS A 54 5.48 7.38 -8.60
C LYS A 54 6.06 8.02 -7.35
N VAL A 55 5.18 8.46 -6.44
CA VAL A 55 5.53 9.01 -5.13
C VAL A 55 4.71 8.28 -4.05
N LEU A 56 5.32 8.05 -2.90
CA LEU A 56 4.63 7.53 -1.72
C LEU A 56 4.27 8.67 -0.76
N PHE A 57 3.16 8.54 -0.05
CA PHE A 57 2.85 9.38 1.09
C PHE A 57 3.94 9.25 2.15
N VAL A 58 4.60 10.37 2.39
CA VAL A 58 5.55 10.54 3.49
C VAL A 58 5.19 11.88 4.13
N PRO A 59 4.69 11.86 5.39
CA PRO A 59 4.35 13.09 6.11
C PRO A 59 5.50 14.11 6.05
N GLY A 60 5.16 15.37 5.76
CA GLY A 60 6.11 16.48 5.68
C GLY A 60 7.07 16.48 4.49
N ARG A 61 6.96 15.51 3.57
CA ARG A 61 7.94 15.39 2.46
C ARG A 61 7.66 16.35 1.30
N PHE A 62 6.42 16.45 0.84
CA PHE A 62 6.04 17.31 -0.29
C PHE A 62 4.70 17.99 -0.01
N ALA A 63 4.64 19.29 -0.26
CA ALA A 63 3.37 20.03 -0.27
C ALA A 63 2.65 19.81 -1.62
N PRO A 64 1.31 19.95 -1.69
CA PRO A 64 0.54 19.80 -2.93
C PRO A 64 1.09 20.60 -4.14
N ILE A 65 1.67 21.78 -3.89
CA ILE A 65 2.30 22.62 -4.93
C ILE A 65 3.43 21.91 -5.70
N ALA A 66 4.08 20.91 -5.08
CA ALA A 66 5.11 20.11 -5.74
C ALA A 66 4.58 19.33 -6.95
N TYR A 67 3.26 19.22 -7.09
CA TYR A 67 2.60 18.48 -8.18
C TYR A 67 1.94 19.39 -9.23
N ALA A 68 2.06 20.71 -9.12
CA ALA A 68 1.43 21.65 -10.06
C ALA A 68 1.95 21.51 -11.51
N GLY A 69 3.12 20.88 -11.70
CA GLY A 69 3.68 20.58 -13.02
C GLY A 69 3.10 19.34 -13.71
N PHE A 70 2.18 18.60 -13.08
CA PHE A 70 1.57 17.41 -13.66
C PHE A 70 0.21 17.73 -14.30
N GLU A 71 -0.02 17.12 -15.46
CA GLU A 71 -1.29 17.23 -16.18
C GLU A 71 -2.33 16.24 -15.65
N ARG A 72 -1.87 15.14 -15.06
CA ARG A 72 -2.69 14.09 -14.46
C ARG A 72 -2.12 13.74 -13.09
N CYS A 73 -2.89 14.00 -12.05
CA CYS A 73 -2.57 13.64 -10.69
C CYS A 73 -3.50 12.49 -10.26
N LEU A 74 -2.91 11.33 -9.98
CA LEU A 74 -3.61 10.11 -9.62
C LEU A 74 -3.36 9.82 -8.14
N LEU A 75 -4.42 9.74 -7.34
CA LEU A 75 -4.37 9.35 -5.94
C LEU A 75 -4.81 7.89 -5.81
N VAL A 76 -3.90 7.01 -5.41
CA VAL A 76 -4.18 5.59 -5.19
C VAL A 76 -4.71 5.36 -3.80
N LEU A 77 -5.97 4.96 -3.75
CA LEU A 77 -6.71 4.64 -2.54
C LEU A 77 -6.78 3.13 -2.35
N ARG A 78 -6.78 2.69 -1.10
CA ARG A 78 -7.03 1.31 -0.70
C ARG A 78 -7.65 1.33 0.68
N ASP A 79 -8.50 0.35 1.00
CA ASP A 79 -9.03 0.22 2.36
C ASP A 79 -7.87 0.29 3.38
N PRO A 80 -7.91 1.25 4.33
CA PRO A 80 -6.80 1.49 5.25
C PRO A 80 -6.55 0.28 6.15
N ARG A 81 -7.54 -0.58 6.38
CA ARG A 81 -7.42 -1.81 7.18
C ARG A 81 -6.61 -2.87 6.42
N ASP A 82 -6.82 -3.00 5.11
CA ASP A 82 -5.99 -3.84 4.25
C ASP A 82 -4.54 -3.33 4.18
N VAL A 83 -4.36 -2.01 4.15
CA VAL A 83 -3.04 -1.37 4.20
C VAL A 83 -2.32 -1.72 5.50
N LEU A 84 -2.99 -1.66 6.66
CA LEU A 84 -2.41 -2.01 7.97
C LEU A 84 -1.89 -3.45 7.99
N VAL A 85 -2.70 -4.43 7.54
CA VAL A 85 -2.29 -5.84 7.45
C VAL A 85 -1.08 -5.99 6.52
N SER A 86 -1.17 -5.42 5.32
CA SER A 86 -0.07 -5.52 4.35
C SER A 86 1.21 -4.84 4.82
N GLN A 87 1.09 -3.75 5.59
CA GLN A 87 2.23 -3.04 6.14
C GLN A 87 2.92 -3.88 7.20
N LEU A 88 2.19 -4.38 8.21
CA LEU A 88 2.71 -5.26 9.26
C LEU A 88 3.57 -6.40 8.69
N LEU A 89 3.02 -7.15 7.73
CA LEU A 89 3.70 -8.31 7.15
C LEU A 89 4.96 -7.91 6.37
N TYR A 90 4.93 -6.79 5.65
CA TYR A 90 6.09 -6.33 4.90
C TYR A 90 7.17 -5.70 5.78
N SER A 91 6.82 -5.16 6.95
CA SER A 91 7.76 -4.47 7.84
C SER A 91 8.99 -5.30 8.19
N LEU A 92 8.85 -6.62 8.21
CA LEU A 92 9.97 -7.52 8.46
C LEU A 92 11.09 -7.36 7.44
N HIS A 93 10.76 -7.12 6.16
CA HIS A 93 11.76 -6.93 5.11
C HIS A 93 12.68 -5.72 5.35
N ASN A 94 12.18 -4.66 5.99
CA ASN A 94 12.93 -3.43 6.28
C ASN A 94 13.44 -3.36 7.73
N SER A 95 12.94 -4.23 8.60
CA SER A 95 13.27 -4.24 10.03
C SER A 95 14.67 -4.80 10.33
N VAL A 96 15.13 -4.55 11.55
CA VAL A 96 16.31 -5.24 12.11
C VAL A 96 16.07 -6.74 12.27
N LEU A 97 14.82 -7.20 12.36
CA LEU A 97 14.47 -8.62 12.50
C LEU A 97 15.00 -9.43 11.31
N ALA A 98 15.00 -8.86 10.10
CA ALA A 98 15.53 -9.56 8.94
C ALA A 98 17.07 -9.73 8.97
N ARG A 99 17.77 -9.24 9.99
CA ARG A 99 19.19 -9.53 10.26
C ARG A 99 19.41 -10.34 11.55
N ASP A 100 18.34 -10.64 12.28
CA ASP A 100 18.37 -11.34 13.57
C ASP A 100 17.38 -12.51 13.54
N ALA A 101 17.92 -13.72 13.33
CA ALA A 101 17.11 -14.93 13.19
C ALA A 101 16.27 -15.23 14.44
N ALA A 102 16.75 -14.91 15.64
CA ALA A 102 16.01 -15.14 16.87
C ALA A 102 14.77 -14.24 16.94
N LYS A 103 14.94 -12.95 16.62
CA LYS A 103 13.81 -12.01 16.58
C LYS A 103 12.85 -12.31 15.42
N ALA A 104 13.36 -12.68 14.25
CA ALA A 104 12.51 -13.09 13.12
C ALA A 104 11.66 -14.32 13.48
N ASN A 105 12.25 -15.33 14.13
CA ASN A 105 11.53 -16.52 14.58
C ASN A 105 10.49 -16.19 15.67
N ALA A 106 10.80 -15.27 16.58
CA ALA A 106 9.84 -14.82 17.59
C ALA A 106 8.61 -14.15 16.96
N PHE A 107 8.80 -13.27 15.97
CA PHE A 107 7.68 -12.69 15.24
C PHE A 107 6.92 -13.73 14.42
N LEU A 108 7.60 -14.64 13.72
CA LEU A 108 6.97 -15.72 12.96
C LEU A 108 6.13 -16.65 13.86
N ALA A 109 6.56 -16.91 15.09
CA ALA A 109 5.79 -17.68 16.06
C ALA A 109 4.50 -16.94 16.48
N ALA A 110 4.59 -15.63 16.73
CA ALA A 110 3.39 -14.82 17.01
C ALA A 110 2.43 -14.79 15.82
N LEU A 111 2.96 -14.62 14.60
CA LEU A 111 2.18 -14.64 13.38
C LEU A 111 1.51 -16.00 13.14
N ALA A 112 2.22 -17.11 13.38
CA ALA A 112 1.65 -18.45 13.30
C ALA A 112 0.53 -18.67 14.32
N GLY A 113 0.63 -18.06 15.52
CA GLY A 113 -0.45 -18.04 16.50
C GLY A 113 -1.71 -17.34 15.96
N LYS A 114 -1.55 -16.16 15.35
CA LYS A 114 -2.67 -15.45 14.67
C LYS A 114 -3.24 -16.25 13.51
N GLU A 115 -2.40 -16.91 12.72
CA GLU A 115 -2.83 -17.75 11.60
C GLU A 115 -3.67 -18.95 12.07
N ALA A 116 -3.29 -19.58 13.19
CA ALA A 116 -3.99 -20.73 13.76
C ALA A 116 -5.26 -20.36 14.55
N ASP A 117 -5.32 -19.15 15.11
CA ASP A 117 -6.48 -18.61 15.82
C ASP A 117 -6.75 -17.15 15.43
N PRO A 118 -7.35 -16.91 14.24
CA PRO A 118 -7.57 -15.55 13.75
C PRO A 118 -8.58 -14.77 14.58
N THR A 119 -9.48 -15.45 15.31
CA THR A 119 -10.47 -14.80 16.18
C THR A 119 -9.92 -14.44 17.56
N GLY A 120 -9.03 -15.27 18.13
CA GLY A 120 -8.55 -15.13 19.50
C GLY A 120 -7.29 -14.29 19.64
N VAL A 121 -6.54 -14.07 18.56
CA VAL A 121 -5.32 -13.24 18.58
C VAL A 121 -5.60 -11.90 17.88
N PRO A 122 -5.59 -10.75 18.57
CA PRO A 122 -5.74 -9.44 17.92
C PRO A 122 -4.56 -9.09 17.00
N LEU A 123 -4.81 -8.45 15.86
CA LEU A 123 -3.77 -7.89 14.98
C LEU A 123 -2.88 -6.89 15.72
N VAL A 124 -3.45 -6.06 16.59
CA VAL A 124 -2.72 -5.10 17.44
C VAL A 124 -1.65 -5.79 18.29
N SER A 125 -1.85 -7.05 18.68
CA SER A 125 -0.86 -7.82 19.43
C SER A 125 0.40 -8.10 18.61
N LEU A 126 0.26 -8.36 17.30
CA LEU A 126 1.39 -8.57 16.40
C LEU A 126 2.22 -7.30 16.21
N PHE A 127 1.57 -6.14 16.13
CA PHE A 127 2.27 -4.85 16.13
C PHE A 127 3.04 -4.63 17.44
N ARG A 128 2.43 -4.90 18.60
CA ARG A 128 3.12 -4.83 19.90
C ARG A 128 4.35 -5.74 19.92
N THR A 129 4.24 -6.97 19.40
CA THR A 129 5.38 -7.88 19.24
C THR A 129 6.45 -7.30 18.31
N LEU A 130 6.08 -6.75 17.15
CA LEU A 130 7.02 -6.14 16.21
C LEU A 130 7.82 -5.01 16.87
N PHE A 131 7.16 -4.10 17.59
CA PHE A 131 7.82 -2.94 18.21
C PHE A 131 8.70 -3.32 19.40
N ALA A 132 8.32 -4.36 20.14
CA ALA A 132 9.19 -4.93 21.17
C ALA A 132 10.48 -5.53 20.57
N LEU A 133 10.42 -6.06 19.35
CA LEU A 133 11.56 -6.68 18.67
C LEU A 133 12.41 -5.68 17.88
N ASP A 134 11.81 -4.64 17.31
CA ASP A 134 12.47 -3.55 16.57
C ASP A 134 12.14 -2.17 17.15
N PRO A 135 13.04 -1.57 17.93
CA PRO A 135 12.82 -0.24 18.50
C PRO A 135 12.83 0.89 17.46
N ASN A 136 13.20 0.63 16.19
CA ASN A 136 13.14 1.64 15.11
C ASN A 136 11.74 1.74 14.48
N ILE A 137 10.80 0.94 14.96
CA ILE A 137 9.45 0.84 14.47
C ILE A 137 8.52 1.16 15.64
N ASP A 138 7.69 2.19 15.50
CA ASP A 138 6.73 2.61 16.52
C ASP A 138 5.32 2.81 15.94
N TRP A 139 4.35 2.91 16.86
CA TRP A 139 2.94 3.11 16.55
C TRP A 139 2.69 4.40 15.79
N ASP A 140 3.24 5.51 16.28
CA ASP A 140 2.93 6.84 15.80
C ASP A 140 3.27 6.97 14.32
N ARG A 141 4.43 6.45 13.89
CA ARG A 141 4.83 6.48 12.49
C ARG A 141 3.95 5.63 11.57
N TYR A 142 3.30 4.58 12.08
CA TYR A 142 2.37 3.76 11.27
C TYR A 142 1.05 4.49 11.08
N LEU A 143 0.48 4.97 12.19
CA LEU A 143 -0.82 5.60 12.19
C LEU A 143 -0.77 7.00 11.55
N GLU A 144 0.34 7.73 11.70
CA GLU A 144 0.56 9.03 11.06
C GLU A 144 0.40 8.95 9.54
N ARG A 145 0.84 7.87 8.89
CA ARG A 145 0.68 7.72 7.43
C ARG A 145 -0.78 7.59 7.01
N VAL A 146 -1.57 6.86 7.79
CA VAL A 146 -3.01 6.69 7.53
C VAL A 146 -3.74 8.01 7.75
N ARG A 147 -3.44 8.69 8.87
CA ARG A 147 -4.00 10.02 9.18
C ARG A 147 -3.63 11.04 8.11
N TYR A 148 -2.35 11.10 7.74
CA TYR A 148 -1.87 12.00 6.70
C TYR A 148 -2.55 11.76 5.35
N ALA A 149 -2.80 10.50 4.98
CA ALA A 149 -3.53 10.18 3.76
C ALA A 149 -5.02 10.62 3.84
N ALA A 150 -5.64 10.56 5.02
CA ALA A 150 -7.00 11.05 5.24
C ALA A 150 -7.10 12.59 5.18
N GLU A 151 -6.03 13.28 5.56
CA GLU A 151 -5.96 14.75 5.60
C GLU A 151 -5.40 15.38 4.31
N TRP A 152 -4.87 14.58 3.39
CA TRP A 152 -4.25 15.07 2.16
C TRP A 152 -5.22 15.93 1.34
N ASN A 153 -4.76 17.06 0.80
CA ASN A 153 -5.56 17.84 -0.14
C ASN A 153 -5.41 17.26 -1.54
N ASP A 154 -6.49 16.64 -2.02
CA ASP A 154 -6.62 15.97 -3.32
C ASP A 154 -7.59 16.71 -4.26
N ASP A 155 -7.86 17.99 -4.02
CA ASP A 155 -8.73 18.80 -4.90
C ASP A 155 -8.31 18.68 -6.37
N GLY A 156 -9.21 18.14 -7.20
CA GLY A 156 -8.99 17.94 -8.64
C GLY A 156 -8.13 16.74 -9.02
N TRP A 157 -7.75 15.88 -8.07
CA TRP A 157 -7.05 14.62 -8.35
C TRP A 157 -8.04 13.54 -8.75
N PHE A 158 -7.58 12.61 -9.59
CA PHE A 158 -8.35 11.43 -9.95
C PHE A 158 -8.06 10.31 -8.94
N HIS A 159 -9.11 9.72 -8.38
CA HIS A 159 -8.99 8.63 -7.42
C HIS A 159 -8.92 7.29 -8.14
N VAL A 160 -7.86 6.53 -7.87
CA VAL A 160 -7.70 5.16 -8.35
C VAL A 160 -7.90 4.24 -7.16
N ARG A 161 -9.04 3.54 -7.08
CA ARG A 161 -9.26 2.55 -6.03
C ARG A 161 -8.53 1.27 -6.38
N TYR A 162 -7.79 0.73 -5.41
CA TYR A 162 -7.08 -0.52 -5.56
C TYR A 162 -8.04 -1.68 -5.86
N GLU A 163 -9.22 -1.64 -5.25
CA GLU A 163 -10.29 -2.62 -5.37
C GLU A 163 -10.77 -2.71 -6.83
N GLU A 164 -11.20 -1.59 -7.41
CA GLU A 164 -11.60 -1.46 -8.82
C GLU A 164 -10.47 -1.90 -9.77
N PHE A 165 -9.23 -1.48 -9.48
CA PHE A 165 -8.06 -1.86 -10.27
C PHE A 165 -7.83 -3.38 -10.28
N VAL A 166 -7.97 -4.05 -9.14
CA VAL A 166 -7.83 -5.50 -9.00
C VAL A 166 -8.97 -6.23 -9.70
N ASP A 167 -10.20 -5.71 -9.60
CA ASP A 167 -11.39 -6.29 -10.22
C ASP A 167 -11.44 -6.07 -11.74
N GLY A 168 -10.47 -5.32 -12.29
CA GLY A 168 -10.34 -5.10 -13.73
C GLY A 168 -11.17 -3.93 -14.25
N GLU A 169 -11.77 -3.14 -13.37
CA GLU A 169 -12.55 -1.95 -13.69
C GLU A 169 -11.62 -0.79 -14.06
N ARG A 170 -11.43 -0.58 -15.37
CA ARG A 170 -10.34 0.27 -15.89
C ARG A 170 -10.78 1.42 -16.78
N GLU A 171 -12.04 1.46 -17.18
CA GLU A 171 -12.54 2.41 -18.17
C GLU A 171 -12.32 3.86 -17.74
N ASP A 172 -12.56 4.16 -16.46
CA ASP A 172 -12.42 5.50 -15.92
C ASP A 172 -10.96 5.94 -15.87
N LEU A 173 -10.07 5.03 -15.46
CA LEU A 173 -8.63 5.27 -15.48
C LEU A 173 -8.10 5.45 -16.91
N GLU A 174 -8.55 4.64 -17.87
CA GLU A 174 -8.23 4.78 -19.30
C GLU A 174 -8.64 6.15 -19.85
N ARG A 175 -9.86 6.61 -19.53
CA ARG A 175 -10.31 7.96 -19.91
C ARG A 175 -9.45 9.04 -19.29
N GLN A 176 -9.04 8.86 -18.04
CA GLN A 176 -8.19 9.82 -17.34
C GLN A 176 -6.79 9.93 -17.96
N VAL A 177 -6.16 8.81 -18.30
CA VAL A 177 -4.78 8.78 -18.83
C VAL A 177 -4.70 8.91 -20.36
N GLY A 178 -5.81 8.71 -21.07
CA GLY A 178 -5.89 8.92 -22.52
C GLY A 178 -5.30 7.81 -23.38
N PHE A 179 -5.03 6.63 -22.80
CA PHE A 179 -4.56 5.44 -23.52
C PHE A 179 -5.18 4.17 -22.92
N ARG A 180 -5.21 3.09 -23.71
CA ARG A 180 -5.72 1.78 -23.27
C ARG A 180 -4.74 1.11 -22.32
N LEU A 181 -5.27 0.49 -21.28
CA LEU A 181 -4.48 -0.29 -20.34
C LEU A 181 -4.35 -1.73 -20.82
N LEU A 182 -3.15 -2.30 -20.65
CA LEU A 182 -2.93 -3.74 -20.82
C LEU A 182 -3.80 -4.53 -19.82
N PRO A 183 -4.13 -5.79 -20.11
CA PRO A 183 -5.01 -6.59 -19.25
C PRO A 183 -4.40 -6.87 -17.87
N GLU A 184 -3.08 -7.02 -17.77
CA GLU A 184 -2.39 -7.35 -16.52
C GLU A 184 -1.23 -6.42 -16.22
N ALA A 185 -1.07 -6.09 -14.94
CA ALA A 185 0.10 -5.39 -14.44
C ALA A 185 1.25 -6.38 -14.23
N VAL A 186 2.34 -6.21 -14.96
CA VAL A 186 3.57 -6.99 -14.76
C VAL A 186 4.52 -6.19 -13.88
N VAL A 187 4.52 -6.51 -12.59
CA VAL A 187 5.54 -5.98 -11.68
C VAL A 187 6.90 -6.55 -12.09
N ASP A 188 7.91 -5.70 -12.18
CA ASP A 188 9.26 -6.11 -12.56
C ASP A 188 9.87 -7.06 -11.52
N ALA A 189 10.84 -7.89 -11.96
CA ALA A 189 11.48 -8.89 -11.11
C ALA A 189 12.06 -8.28 -9.82
N GLY A 190 12.58 -7.05 -9.90
CA GLY A 190 13.14 -6.30 -8.78
C GLY A 190 12.12 -5.91 -7.70
N HIS A 191 10.82 -5.98 -7.96
CA HIS A 191 9.77 -5.60 -7.02
C HIS A 191 8.76 -6.72 -6.73
N GLN A 192 8.98 -7.96 -7.21
CA GLN A 192 8.08 -9.10 -6.98
C GLN A 192 7.73 -9.35 -5.51
N ARG A 193 8.64 -9.02 -4.58
CA ARG A 193 8.41 -9.10 -3.12
C ARG A 193 7.23 -8.26 -2.62
N VAL A 194 6.76 -7.27 -3.37
CA VAL A 194 5.59 -6.45 -2.97
C VAL A 194 4.26 -7.11 -3.31
N VAL A 195 4.27 -8.16 -4.13
CA VAL A 195 3.08 -8.92 -4.54
C VAL A 195 2.77 -9.96 -3.47
N ARG A 196 1.54 -9.93 -2.93
CA ARG A 196 1.06 -10.85 -1.89
C ARG A 196 -0.19 -11.62 -2.34
N THR A 197 -1.34 -10.94 -2.40
CA THR A 197 -2.65 -11.58 -2.59
C THR A 197 -3.32 -11.23 -3.92
N LYS A 198 -3.02 -10.05 -4.48
CA LYS A 198 -3.75 -9.49 -5.65
C LYS A 198 -5.28 -9.52 -5.47
N THR A 199 -5.75 -9.35 -4.24
CA THR A 199 -7.16 -9.25 -3.85
C THR A 199 -7.32 -8.19 -2.75
N HIS A 200 -8.56 -7.83 -2.42
CA HIS A 200 -8.94 -6.81 -1.44
C HIS A 200 -9.94 -7.35 -0.41
N GLY A 201 -10.15 -6.59 0.66
CA GLY A 201 -11.11 -6.92 1.73
C GLY A 201 -10.63 -8.00 2.71
N LEU A 202 -9.41 -8.51 2.54
CA LEU A 202 -8.87 -9.57 3.39
C LEU A 202 -8.63 -9.12 4.83
N TRP A 203 -8.61 -7.82 5.13
CA TRP A 203 -8.52 -7.35 6.51
C TRP A 203 -9.61 -7.95 7.42
N ARG A 204 -10.77 -8.33 6.88
CA ARG A 204 -11.85 -9.00 7.64
C ARG A 204 -11.44 -10.36 8.20
N GLN A 205 -10.50 -11.04 7.55
CA GLN A 205 -9.92 -12.30 8.05
C GLN A 205 -8.84 -12.08 9.12
N TRP A 206 -8.42 -10.83 9.32
CA TRP A 206 -7.30 -10.47 10.19
C TRP A 206 -7.71 -9.66 11.41
N PHE A 207 -8.80 -8.91 11.35
CA PHE A 207 -9.24 -8.08 12.47
C PHE A 207 -10.05 -8.91 13.46
N THR A 208 -9.90 -8.60 14.74
CA THR A 208 -10.85 -8.98 15.79
C THR A 208 -11.72 -7.76 16.16
N PRO A 209 -12.79 -7.92 16.96
CA PRO A 209 -13.52 -6.78 17.50
C PRO A 209 -12.63 -5.79 18.28
N GLU A 210 -11.61 -6.28 19.00
CA GLU A 210 -10.62 -5.44 19.67
C GLU A 210 -9.84 -4.57 18.66
N ASP A 211 -9.47 -5.14 17.50
CA ASP A 211 -8.76 -4.39 16.47
C ASP A 211 -9.62 -3.29 15.86
N VAL A 212 -10.92 -3.57 15.64
CA VAL A 212 -11.86 -2.56 15.13
C VAL A 212 -11.94 -1.39 16.09
N GLU A 213 -12.16 -1.64 17.38
CA GLU A 213 -12.18 -0.60 18.41
C GLU A 213 -10.85 0.17 18.48
N PHE A 214 -9.72 -0.56 18.47
CA PHE A 214 -8.39 0.04 18.58
C PHE A 214 -8.06 0.97 17.40
N PHE A 215 -8.38 0.56 16.17
CA PHE A 215 -8.02 1.31 14.96
C PHE A 215 -9.08 2.33 14.53
N ASP A 216 -10.30 2.30 15.07
CA ASP A 216 -11.44 3.12 14.64
C ASP A 216 -11.08 4.59 14.46
N SER A 217 -10.55 5.22 15.51
CA SER A 217 -10.16 6.65 15.50
C SER A 217 -9.14 7.02 14.42
N THR A 218 -8.38 6.05 13.92
CA THR A 218 -7.36 6.26 12.88
C THR A 218 -7.90 5.96 11.48
N VAL A 219 -8.72 4.92 11.31
CA VAL A 219 -9.20 4.49 9.99
C VAL A 219 -10.51 5.16 9.59
N ARG A 220 -11.40 5.46 10.54
CA ARG A 220 -12.72 6.05 10.29
C ARG A 220 -12.67 7.33 9.46
N PRO A 221 -11.80 8.33 9.75
CA PRO A 221 -11.73 9.53 8.93
C PRO A 221 -11.37 9.25 7.46
N TYR A 222 -10.48 8.27 7.23
CA TYR A 222 -10.13 7.84 5.88
C TYR A 222 -11.31 7.13 5.20
N CYS A 223 -11.98 6.23 5.91
CA CYS A 223 -13.13 5.49 5.40
C CYS A 223 -14.28 6.42 4.99
N GLU A 224 -14.66 7.34 5.88
CA GLU A 224 -15.72 8.31 5.63
C GLU A 224 -15.40 9.23 4.45
N ARG A 225 -14.16 9.73 4.38
CA ARG A 225 -13.72 10.60 3.28
C ARG A 225 -13.77 9.91 1.92
N PHE A 226 -13.28 8.67 1.85
CA PHE A 226 -13.07 7.97 0.58
C PHE A 226 -14.14 6.92 0.25
N GLY A 227 -15.23 6.87 1.02
CA GLY A 227 -16.37 5.98 0.75
C GLY A 227 -16.08 4.51 1.01
N TYR A 228 -15.27 4.19 2.02
CA TYR A 228 -15.20 2.83 2.57
C TYR A 228 -16.19 2.69 3.71
N ASP A 229 -16.78 1.51 3.85
CA ASP A 229 -17.67 1.20 4.97
C ASP A 229 -16.87 1.20 6.29
N ALA A 230 -17.04 2.26 7.07
CA ALA A 230 -16.36 2.45 8.34
C ALA A 230 -16.87 1.50 9.43
N ASP A 231 -18.11 1.03 9.30
CA ASP A 231 -18.78 0.17 10.28
C ASP A 231 -18.74 -1.31 9.88
N ALA A 232 -18.05 -1.63 8.78
CA ALA A 232 -17.77 -2.99 8.37
C ALA A 232 -17.11 -3.80 9.50
N GLU A 233 -17.60 -5.03 9.68
CA GLU A 233 -17.14 -5.95 10.72
C GLU A 233 -16.16 -7.03 10.18
N PRO A 234 -15.34 -7.66 11.04
CA PRO A 234 -14.57 -8.83 10.66
C PRO A 234 -15.46 -10.01 10.23
N ASP A 235 -14.88 -10.98 9.53
CA ASP A 235 -15.61 -12.21 9.17
C ASP A 235 -15.92 -13.02 10.43
N GLU A 236 -17.08 -13.70 10.47
CA GLU A 236 -17.47 -14.57 11.59
C GLU A 236 -16.56 -15.81 11.70
N ASP A 237 -16.18 -16.38 10.55
CA ASP A 237 -15.32 -17.56 10.43
C ASP A 237 -14.06 -17.23 9.60
N PRO A 238 -13.13 -16.41 10.13
CA PRO A 238 -11.97 -15.94 9.40
C PRO A 238 -10.94 -17.05 9.17
N VAL A 239 -10.39 -17.10 7.96
CA VAL A 239 -9.30 -18.03 7.59
C VAL A 239 -8.13 -17.24 7.03
N ILE A 240 -6.97 -17.34 7.68
CA ILE A 240 -5.74 -16.71 7.19
C ILE A 240 -4.92 -17.75 6.41
N GLU A 241 -4.82 -17.58 5.09
CA GLU A 241 -3.97 -18.45 4.27
C GLU A 241 -2.47 -18.24 4.55
N ALA A 242 -1.76 -19.33 4.81
CA ALA A 242 -0.31 -19.31 5.09
C ALA A 242 0.50 -18.66 3.95
N SER A 243 0.10 -18.92 2.70
CA SER A 243 0.67 -18.33 1.47
C SER A 243 0.69 -16.79 1.49
N HIS A 244 -0.24 -16.19 2.23
CA HIS A 244 -0.48 -14.76 2.40
C HIS A 244 -0.03 -14.23 3.77
N ALA A 245 0.43 -15.10 4.68
CA ALA A 245 0.84 -14.79 6.04
C ALA A 245 2.26 -15.32 6.33
N THR A 246 2.40 -16.44 7.05
CA THR A 246 3.70 -16.95 7.49
C THR A 246 4.64 -17.31 6.34
N GLU A 247 4.15 -17.96 5.29
CA GLU A 247 4.98 -18.32 4.12
C GLU A 247 5.41 -17.07 3.36
N TYR A 248 4.52 -16.09 3.19
CA TYR A 248 4.85 -14.80 2.58
C TYR A 248 5.99 -14.12 3.34
N VAL A 249 5.89 -14.03 4.67
CA VAL A 249 6.93 -13.43 5.51
C VAL A 249 8.24 -14.22 5.41
N ARG A 250 8.20 -15.55 5.39
CA ARG A 250 9.41 -16.37 5.17
C ARG A 250 10.08 -16.05 3.83
N ARG A 251 9.32 -15.94 2.74
CA ARG A 251 9.85 -15.54 1.43
C ARG A 251 10.53 -14.17 1.49
N LEU A 252 9.93 -13.20 2.19
CA LEU A 252 10.50 -11.84 2.34
C LEU A 252 11.86 -11.84 3.06
N LEU A 253 12.05 -12.75 4.02
CA LEU A 253 13.30 -12.90 4.75
C LEU A 253 14.39 -13.53 3.89
N THR A 254 14.03 -14.39 2.94
CA THR A 254 14.97 -15.06 2.02
C THR A 254 15.25 -14.28 0.74
N SER A 255 14.36 -13.37 0.32
CA SER A 255 14.45 -12.63 -0.95
C SER A 255 15.27 -11.32 -0.83
N ARG A 256 16.26 -11.27 0.07
CA ARG A 256 17.13 -10.11 0.26
C ARG A 256 18.37 -10.17 -0.62
#